data_AF-A0A193SXS7-F1
#
_entry.id   AF-A0A193SXS7-F1
#
_cell.length_a   1.000
_cell.length_b   1.000
_cell.length_c   1.000
_cell.angle_alpha   90.00
_cell.angle_beta   90.00
_cell.angle_gamma   90.00
#
_symmetry.space_group_name_H-M   'P 1'
#
loop_
_entity.id
_entity.type
_entity.pdbx_description
1 polymer ?
#
loop_
_entity_poly.entity_id
_entity_poly.type
_entity_poly.pdbx_seq_one_letter_code
_entity_poly.pdbx_strand_id
1 'polypeptide(L)'
;MSARDRNAARYRLEGGLEFWRERWQLDGTDVVCSACQATQFAREAARPFVHVDGCAQAGDFAQHPRIELRDLLVGLPAVAV
;
A
#
# COMPACT_ATOMS: atom_id res chain seq x y z
N MET A 1 10.59 -12.20 -21.80
CA MET A 1 11.22 -11.56 -20.62
C MET A 1 12.51 -12.28 -20.26
N SER A 2 13.60 -11.54 -20.16
CA SER A 2 14.90 -12.08 -19.74
C SER A 2 14.93 -12.35 -18.23
N ALA A 3 15.93 -13.10 -17.75
CA ALA A 3 16.18 -13.27 -16.31
C ALA A 3 16.47 -11.92 -15.61
N ARG A 4 17.11 -10.99 -16.33
CA ARG A 4 17.40 -9.64 -15.84
C ARG A 4 16.12 -8.85 -15.58
N ASP A 5 15.14 -8.92 -16.49
CA ASP A 5 13.87 -8.20 -16.35
C ASP A 5 13.06 -8.72 -15.15
N ARG A 6 13.07 -10.04 -14.93
CA ARG A 6 12.42 -10.67 -13.77
C ARG A 6 13.04 -10.24 -12.45
N ASN A 7 14.37 -10.22 -12.38
CA ASN A 7 15.07 -9.75 -11.18
C ASN A 7 14.79 -8.27 -10.90
N ALA A 8 14.82 -7.41 -11.92
CA ALA A 8 14.50 -6.00 -11.78
C ALA A 8 13.04 -5.77 -11.33
N ALA A 9 12.09 -6.56 -11.83
CA ALA A 9 10.71 -6.51 -11.38
C ALA A 9 10.56 -6.93 -9.91
N ARG A 10 11.26 -7.99 -9.50
CA ARG A 10 11.26 -8.46 -8.10
C ARG A 10 11.80 -7.41 -7.13
N TYR A 11 12.94 -6.79 -7.45
CA TYR A 11 13.51 -5.73 -6.60
C TYR A 11 12.59 -4.51 -6.49
N ARG A 12 11.92 -4.12 -7.58
CA ARG A 12 10.93 -3.03 -7.56
C ARG A 12 9.74 -3.35 -6.67
N LEU A 13 9.24 -4.58 -6.73
CA LEU A 13 8.15 -5.04 -5.86
C LEU A 13 8.58 -5.02 -4.39
N GLU A 14 9.72 -5.61 -4.07
CA GLU A 14 10.24 -5.69 -2.70
C GLU A 14 10.44 -4.30 -2.08
N GLY A 15 11.17 -3.41 -2.75
CA GLY A 15 11.38 -2.05 -2.28
C GLY A 15 10.10 -1.22 -2.22
N GLY A 16 9.16 -1.45 -3.15
CA GLY A 16 7.86 -0.79 -3.14
C GLY A 16 7.01 -1.20 -1.93
N LEU A 17 7.00 -2.49 -1.60
CA LEU A 17 6.32 -3.01 -0.40
C LEU A 17 6.99 -2.53 0.89
N GLU A 18 8.32 -2.45 0.92
CA GLU A 18 9.08 -1.88 2.05
C GLU A 18 8.74 -0.41 2.29
N PHE A 19 8.68 0.40 1.24
CA PHE A 19 8.27 1.79 1.36
C PHE A 19 6.79 1.93 1.76
N TRP A 20 5.92 1.07 1.23
CA TRP A 20 4.49 1.08 1.57
C TRP A 20 4.26 0.78 3.06
N ARG A 21 4.95 -0.23 3.61
CA ARG A 21 4.81 -0.62 5.03
C ARG A 21 5.34 0.41 6.03
N GLU A 22 6.13 1.41 5.59
CA GLU A 22 6.56 2.51 6.47
C GLU A 22 5.37 3.39 6.88
N ARG A 23 4.36 3.53 6.00
CA ARG A 23 3.16 4.35 6.25
C ARG A 23 1.95 3.55 6.65
N TRP A 24 1.82 2.35 6.11
CA TRP A 24 0.59 1.59 6.14
C TRP A 24 0.79 0.20 6.72
N GLN A 25 -0.21 -0.27 7.44
CA GLN A 25 -0.32 -1.64 7.92
C GLN A 25 -1.61 -2.23 7.36
N LEU A 26 -1.55 -3.49 6.93
CA LEU A 26 -2.77 -4.27 6.70
C LEU A 26 -3.10 -5.00 8.01
N ASP A 27 -4.26 -4.69 8.58
CA ASP A 27 -4.83 -5.40 9.72
C ASP A 27 -6.13 -6.08 9.29
N GLY A 28 -6.08 -7.41 9.12
CA GLY A 28 -7.15 -8.17 8.48
C GLY A 28 -7.46 -7.61 7.09
N THR A 29 -8.70 -7.13 6.90
CA THR A 29 -9.10 -6.50 5.63
C THR A 29 -8.85 -5.01 5.61
N ASP A 30 -8.46 -4.39 6.72
CA ASP A 30 -8.42 -2.95 6.92
C ASP A 30 -7.00 -2.40 6.76
N VAL A 31 -6.90 -1.12 6.39
CA VAL A 31 -5.61 -0.43 6.33
C VAL A 31 -5.51 0.51 7.51
N VAL A 32 -4.38 0.45 8.21
CA VAL A 32 -4.10 1.28 9.38
C VAL A 32 -2.88 2.17 9.09
N CYS A 33 -2.95 3.44 9.49
CA CYS A 33 -1.78 4.31 9.45
C CYS A 33 -0.80 3.93 10.56
N SER A 34 0.46 3.64 10.22
CA SER A 34 1.50 3.25 11.18
C SER A 34 1.75 4.32 12.25
N ALA A 35 1.57 5.61 11.92
CA ALA A 35 1.84 6.73 12.80
C ALA A 35 0.66 7.14 13.69
N CYS A 36 -0.53 7.32 13.13
CA CYS A 36 -1.70 7.81 13.88
C CYS A 36 -2.74 6.74 14.23
N GLN A 37 -2.57 5.50 13.76
CA GLN A 37 -3.49 4.38 14.00
C GLN A 37 -4.92 4.60 13.48
N ALA A 38 -5.15 5.65 12.68
CA ALA A 38 -6.38 5.79 11.91
C ALA A 38 -6.59 4.56 11.03
N THR A 39 -7.84 4.16 10.84
CA THR A 39 -8.21 2.95 10.11
C THR A 39 -9.11 3.29 8.94
N GLN A 40 -8.82 2.72 7.77
CA GLN A 40 -9.68 2.75 6.60
C GLN A 40 -10.22 1.34 6.31
N PHE A 41 -11.54 1.23 6.38
CA PHE A 41 -12.25 0.00 6.08
C PHE A 41 -12.17 -0.37 4.59
N ALA A 42 -12.25 -1.66 4.27
CA ALA A 42 -12.19 -2.14 2.89
C ALA A 42 -13.22 -1.50 1.94
N ARG A 43 -14.44 -1.28 2.44
CA ARG A 43 -15.53 -0.64 1.68
C ARG A 43 -15.25 0.84 1.31
N GLU A 44 -14.27 1.47 1.95
CA GLU A 44 -13.92 2.88 1.75
C GLU A 44 -12.68 3.06 0.85
N ALA A 45 -12.16 1.98 0.27
CA ALA A 45 -10.92 1.95 -0.52
C ALA A 45 -10.82 3.00 -1.64
N ALA A 46 -11.95 3.41 -2.21
CA ALA A 46 -11.99 4.39 -3.29
C ALA A 46 -11.87 5.85 -2.80
N ARG A 47 -12.01 6.09 -1.50
CA ARG A 47 -11.89 7.42 -0.90
C ARG A 47 -10.45 7.68 -0.45
N PRO A 48 -10.03 8.96 -0.40
CA PRO A 48 -8.79 9.32 0.28
C PRO A 48 -8.79 8.82 1.72
N PHE A 49 -7.64 8.38 2.20
CA PHE A 49 -7.42 8.02 3.59
C PHE A 49 -7.50 9.27 4.46
N VAL A 50 -8.21 9.17 5.59
CA VAL A 50 -8.37 10.28 6.53
C VAL A 50 -7.53 10.01 7.76
N HIS A 51 -6.53 10.87 8.00
CA HIS A 51 -5.69 10.81 9.18
C HIS A 51 -6.33 11.50 10.39
N VAL A 52 -5.83 11.17 11.58
CA VAL A 52 -6.03 12.00 12.77
C VAL A 52 -5.23 13.29 12.62
N ASP A 53 -5.78 14.41 13.12
CA ASP A 53 -5.13 15.71 13.11
C ASP A 53 -3.71 15.67 13.70
N GLY A 54 -2.77 16.31 13.01
CA GLY A 54 -1.36 16.36 13.42
C GLY A 54 -0.55 15.09 13.11
N CYS A 55 -1.11 14.13 12.36
CA CYS A 55 -0.34 12.97 11.93
C CYS A 55 0.85 13.37 11.04
N ALA A 56 2.05 12.91 11.38
CA ALA A 56 3.26 13.17 10.59
C ALA A 56 3.25 12.53 9.19
N GLN A 57 2.35 11.58 8.94
CA GLN A 57 2.16 10.95 7.63
C GLN A 57 1.03 11.61 6.82
N ALA A 58 0.31 12.58 7.39
CA ALA A 58 -0.70 13.31 6.66
C ALA A 58 -0.05 14.23 5.62
N GLY A 59 -0.56 14.18 4.39
CA GLY A 59 -0.09 15.04 3.30
C GLY A 59 -0.87 14.80 2.00
N ASP A 60 -0.43 15.47 0.94
CA ASP A 60 -1.06 15.39 -0.39
C ASP A 60 -0.64 14.13 -1.18
N PHE A 61 0.30 13.37 -0.64
CA PHE A 61 0.82 12.14 -1.24
C PHE A 61 0.33 10.91 -0.48
N ALA A 62 0.33 9.77 -1.16
CA ALA A 62 -0.05 8.48 -0.60
C ALA A 62 -1.47 8.43 0.00
N GLN A 63 -2.43 9.13 -0.61
CA GLN A 63 -3.79 9.23 -0.05
C GLN A 63 -4.64 7.98 -0.28
N HIS A 64 -4.18 7.01 -1.06
CA HIS A 64 -4.99 5.86 -1.47
C HIS A 64 -4.22 4.55 -1.25
N PRO A 65 -4.03 4.13 0.00
CA PRO A 65 -3.09 3.07 0.34
C PRO A 65 -3.42 1.73 -0.33
N ARG A 66 -4.70 1.43 -0.55
CA ARG A 66 -5.11 0.19 -1.24
C ARG A 66 -4.90 0.23 -2.74
N ILE A 67 -5.09 1.40 -3.35
CA ILE A 67 -4.83 1.60 -4.78
C ILE A 67 -3.32 1.46 -5.02
N GLU A 68 -2.52 2.11 -4.18
CA GLU A 68 -1.06 1.99 -4.19
C GLU A 68 -0.63 0.53 -4.02
N LEU A 69 -1.20 -0.19 -3.04
CA LEU A 69 -0.88 -1.59 -2.83
C LEU A 69 -1.28 -2.47 -4.03
N ARG A 70 -2.47 -2.26 -4.59
CA ARG A 70 -2.91 -2.96 -5.81
C ARG A 70 -1.92 -2.74 -6.95
N ASP A 71 -1.47 -1.50 -7.14
CA ASP A 71 -0.55 -1.15 -8.22
C ASP A 71 0.84 -1.76 -8.01
N LEU A 72 1.30 -1.88 -6.76
CA LEU A 72 2.50 -2.66 -6.43
C LEU A 72 2.34 -4.15 -6.77
N LEU A 73 1.18 -4.73 -6.47
CA LEU A 73 0.91 -6.15 -6.64
C LEU A 73 0.49 -6.55 -8.07
N VAL A 74 0.23 -5.60 -8.97
CA VAL A 74 -0.31 -5.87 -10.33
C VAL A 74 0.57 -6.82 -11.16
N GLY A 75 1.87 -6.86 -10.88
CA GLY A 75 2.82 -7.74 -11.55
C GLY A 75 2.85 -9.18 -11.01
N LEU A 76 2.14 -9.46 -9.92
CA LEU A 76 2.04 -10.80 -9.35
C LEU A 76 0.93 -11.61 -10.04
N PRO A 77 1.06 -12.95 -10.10
CA PRO A 77 -0.03 -13.80 -10.52
C PRO A 77 -1.26 -13.57 -9.64
N ALA A 78 -2.44 -13.55 -10.26
CA ALA A 78 -3.69 -13.51 -9.52
C ALA A 78 -3.81 -14.76 -8.63
N VAL A 79 -4.13 -14.56 -7.36
CA VAL A 79 -4.51 -15.64 -6.47
C VAL A 79 -5.99 -15.93 -6.73
N ALA A 80 -6.30 -17.10 -7.28
CA ALA A 80 -7.68 -17.56 -7.38
C ALA A 80 -8.18 -17.90 -5.96
N VAL A 81 -9.29 -17.27 -5.57
CA VAL A 81 -10.00 -17.53 -4.31
C VAL A 81 -11.27 -18.32 -4.60
#